data_AF-A0A1F9XN07-F1
#
_entry.id   AF-A0A1F9XN07-F1
#
_cell.length_a   1.000
_cell.length_b   1.000
_cell.length_c   1.000
_cell.angle_alpha   90.00
_cell.angle_beta   90.00
_cell.angle_gamma   90.00
#
_symmetry.space_group_name_H-M   'P 1'
#
loop_
_entity.id
_entity.type
_entity.pdbx_description
1 polymer ?
#
loop_
_entity_poly.entity_id
_entity_poly.type
_entity_poly.pdbx_seq_one_letter_code
_entity_poly.pdbx_strand_id
1 'polypeptide(L)'
;MDLLTHFWTWLCGFFVITPAWMTAGAWLAAGLTIFLFSFLYKDNPFFKAAEHLYLGAGMGWLLQVSFYSVLVPKVWEPLMKHEWLVLVPSLLGLSLLTQFIPKISWISRYGFTFLMGYGAGLAIPVGLSTDFISQISGTVQPLSMMASMTPWMIFNAFLVAFGVICVLFYFFFSVEHKGHMQKVSNIGIYFLMIYFGAAFGNTVMARFSLLYGRFDQLYTFSSSKYLYATQFIVIGMVVYFAIHAFFTRGGKEPEAAR
;
A
#
# COMPACT_ATOMS: atom_id res chain seq x y z
N MET A 1 -24.24 12.67 -37.33
CA MET A 1 -22.86 12.32 -36.89
C MET A 1 -22.20 13.48 -36.14
N ASP A 2 -22.59 14.73 -36.37
CA ASP A 2 -21.93 15.91 -35.76
C ASP A 2 -22.13 16.09 -34.25
N LEU A 3 -23.25 15.63 -33.68
CA LEU A 3 -23.55 15.85 -32.26
C LEU A 3 -22.67 14.99 -31.33
N LEU A 4 -22.34 13.76 -31.76
CA LEU A 4 -21.42 12.88 -31.03
C LEU A 4 -19.97 13.33 -31.18
N THR A 5 -19.55 13.82 -32.34
CA THR A 5 -18.19 14.34 -32.55
C THR A 5 -17.98 15.69 -31.86
N HIS A 6 -18.99 16.57 -31.81
CA HIS A 6 -18.95 17.80 -31.00
C HIS A 6 -18.97 17.52 -29.50
N PHE A 7 -19.77 16.56 -29.04
CA PHE A 7 -19.74 16.13 -27.64
C PHE A 7 -18.38 15.53 -27.27
N TRP A 8 -17.80 14.71 -28.15
CA TRP A 8 -16.51 14.07 -27.89
C TRP A 8 -15.33 15.06 -27.99
N THR A 9 -15.37 16.06 -28.86
CA THR A 9 -14.36 17.14 -28.89
C THR A 9 -14.51 18.11 -27.72
N TRP A 10 -15.73 18.40 -27.27
CA TRP A 10 -16.00 19.16 -26.05
C TRP A 10 -15.53 18.41 -24.79
N LEU A 11 -15.80 17.10 -24.72
CA LEU A 11 -15.41 16.24 -23.60
C LEU A 11 -13.89 16.01 -23.60
N CYS A 12 -13.25 15.77 -24.74
CA CYS A 12 -11.80 15.76 -24.88
C CYS A 12 -11.19 17.14 -24.57
N GLY A 13 -11.89 18.23 -24.90
CA GLY A 13 -11.54 19.61 -24.55
C GLY A 13 -11.47 19.85 -23.04
N PHE A 14 -12.32 19.17 -22.26
CA PHE A 14 -12.30 19.17 -20.80
C PHE A 14 -11.03 18.52 -20.24
N PHE A 15 -10.41 17.61 -20.99
CA PHE A 15 -9.14 16.95 -20.65
C PHE A 15 -7.92 17.65 -21.25
N VAL A 16 -8.08 18.75 -22.00
CA VAL A 16 -6.95 19.59 -22.41
C VAL A 16 -6.41 20.29 -21.17
N ILE A 17 -5.12 20.06 -20.88
CA ILE A 17 -4.42 20.63 -19.73
C ILE A 17 -4.29 22.14 -19.94
N THR A 18 -5.32 22.88 -19.57
CA THR A 18 -5.29 24.34 -19.51
C THR A 18 -4.60 24.78 -18.22
N PRO A 19 -3.98 25.98 -18.19
CA PRO A 19 -3.42 26.54 -16.96
C PRO A 19 -4.46 26.65 -15.83
N ALA A 20 -5.73 26.86 -16.17
CA ALA A 20 -6.86 26.86 -15.23
C ALA A 20 -7.11 25.47 -14.61
N TRP A 21 -7.01 24.40 -15.39
CA TRP A 21 -7.16 23.04 -14.86
C TRP A 21 -5.97 22.64 -13.97
N MET A 22 -4.76 23.05 -14.33
CA MET A 22 -3.56 22.82 -13.49
C MET A 22 -3.65 23.56 -12.16
N THR A 23 -4.19 24.78 -12.15
CA THR A 23 -4.40 25.53 -10.91
C THR A 23 -5.50 24.90 -10.07
N ALA A 24 -6.67 24.58 -10.63
CA ALA A 24 -7.73 23.87 -9.91
C ALA A 24 -7.24 22.53 -9.29
N GLY A 25 -6.45 21.75 -10.03
CA GLY A 25 -5.82 20.53 -9.54
C GLY A 25 -4.82 20.77 -8.40
N ALA A 26 -4.01 21.83 -8.49
CA ALA A 26 -3.09 22.22 -7.42
C ALA A 26 -3.82 22.61 -6.13
N TRP A 27 -4.93 23.34 -6.24
CA TRP A 27 -5.77 23.71 -5.08
C TRP A 27 -6.43 22.49 -4.43
N LEU A 28 -6.96 21.56 -5.23
CA LEU A 28 -7.52 20.30 -4.73
C LEU A 28 -6.46 19.45 -4.03
N ALA A 29 -5.28 19.29 -4.64
CA ALA A 29 -4.21 18.47 -4.11
C ALA A 29 -3.58 19.07 -2.84
N ALA A 30 -3.36 20.39 -2.80
CA ALA A 30 -2.91 21.09 -1.60
C ALA A 30 -3.97 20.99 -0.48
N GLY A 31 -5.25 21.22 -0.81
CA GLY A 31 -6.36 21.14 0.13
C GLY A 31 -6.49 19.77 0.79
N LEU A 32 -6.50 18.70 -0.02
CA LEU A 32 -6.57 17.33 0.49
C LEU A 32 -5.35 16.97 1.35
N THR A 33 -4.16 17.42 0.97
CA THR A 33 -2.94 17.17 1.75
C THR A 33 -3.01 17.85 3.12
N ILE A 34 -3.46 19.11 3.18
CA ILE A 34 -3.60 19.84 4.44
C ILE A 34 -4.75 19.27 5.28
N PHE A 35 -5.88 18.87 4.67
CA PHE A 35 -6.99 18.23 5.38
C PHE A 35 -6.57 16.91 6.03
N LEU A 36 -5.72 16.13 5.37
CA LEU A 36 -5.14 14.92 5.96
C LEU A 36 -4.17 15.24 7.11
N PHE A 37 -3.34 16.28 6.99
CA PHE A 37 -2.46 16.72 8.08
C PHE A 37 -3.21 17.32 9.29
N SER A 38 -4.45 17.77 9.10
CA SER A 38 -5.33 18.26 10.17
C SER A 38 -5.58 17.25 11.29
N PHE A 39 -5.42 15.95 10.99
CA PHE A 39 -5.46 14.86 11.99
C PHE A 39 -4.48 15.08 13.15
N LEU A 40 -3.33 15.73 12.91
CA LEU A 40 -2.34 15.98 13.94
C LEU A 40 -2.83 16.93 15.04
N TYR A 41 -3.88 17.73 14.76
CA TYR A 41 -4.41 18.74 15.69
C TYR A 41 -5.58 18.21 16.53
N LYS A 42 -6.54 17.48 15.93
CA LYS A 42 -7.66 16.75 16.57
C LYS A 42 -8.54 16.09 15.49
N ASP A 43 -9.45 15.18 15.85
CA ASP A 43 -10.52 14.70 14.94
C ASP A 43 -11.42 15.86 14.46
N ASN A 44 -11.13 16.39 13.27
CA ASN A 44 -11.86 17.50 12.66
C ASN A 44 -12.76 16.98 11.51
N PRO A 45 -13.99 17.52 11.32
CA PRO A 45 -14.80 17.31 10.12
C PRO A 45 -14.03 17.31 8.78
N PHE A 46 -13.04 18.20 8.61
CA PHE A 46 -12.23 18.25 7.38
C PHE A 46 -11.40 16.98 7.14
N PHE A 47 -10.85 16.40 8.20
CA PHE A 47 -10.12 15.14 8.10
C PHE A 47 -11.05 14.00 7.69
N LYS A 48 -12.22 13.89 8.34
CA LYS A 48 -13.23 12.85 8.02
C LYS A 48 -13.74 12.96 6.58
N ALA A 49 -13.95 14.17 6.09
CA ALA A 49 -14.35 14.39 4.70
C ALA A 49 -13.27 13.92 3.71
N ALA A 50 -11.99 14.26 3.96
CA ALA A 50 -10.88 13.80 3.14
C ALA A 50 -10.69 12.28 3.23
N GLU A 51 -10.86 11.69 4.40
CA GLU A 51 -10.80 10.24 4.63
C GLU A 51 -11.89 9.50 3.86
N HIS A 52 -13.15 9.91 3.96
CA HIS A 52 -14.24 9.29 3.21
C HIS A 52 -14.09 9.45 1.70
N LEU A 53 -13.63 10.61 1.23
CA LEU A 53 -13.33 10.81 -0.19
C LEU A 53 -12.22 9.87 -0.67
N TYR A 54 -11.12 9.76 0.09
CA TYR A 54 -9.99 8.91 -0.24
C TYR A 54 -10.36 7.43 -0.24
N LEU A 55 -11.03 6.96 0.82
CA LEU A 55 -11.51 5.57 0.92
C LEU A 55 -12.55 5.27 -0.16
N GLY A 56 -13.47 6.20 -0.43
CA GLY A 56 -14.49 6.06 -1.47
C GLY A 56 -13.88 5.95 -2.87
N ALA A 57 -12.92 6.82 -3.21
CA ALA A 57 -12.19 6.76 -4.47
C ALA A 57 -11.40 5.45 -4.61
N GLY A 58 -10.73 5.00 -3.54
CA GLY A 58 -10.01 3.74 -3.51
C GLY A 58 -10.92 2.52 -3.71
N MET A 59 -12.06 2.48 -3.02
CA MET A 59 -13.07 1.44 -3.18
C MET A 59 -13.70 1.46 -4.57
N GLY A 60 -13.95 2.63 -5.14
CA GLY A 60 -14.47 2.78 -6.50
C GLY A 60 -13.50 2.23 -7.55
N TRP A 61 -12.22 2.57 -7.43
CA TRP A 61 -11.17 2.02 -8.30
C TRP A 61 -11.07 0.50 -8.17
N LEU A 62 -11.06 -0.04 -6.94
CA LEU A 62 -11.04 -1.48 -6.71
C LEU A 62 -12.27 -2.18 -7.31
N LEU A 63 -13.45 -1.57 -7.23
CA LEU A 63 -14.67 -2.09 -7.83
C LEU A 63 -14.54 -2.13 -9.36
N GLN A 64 -14.08 -1.04 -9.98
CA GLN A 64 -13.86 -0.98 -11.42
C GLN A 64 -12.88 -2.06 -11.89
N VAL A 65 -11.72 -2.17 -11.24
CA VAL A 65 -10.71 -3.18 -11.57
C VAL A 65 -11.26 -4.59 -11.37
N SER A 66 -11.97 -4.85 -10.27
CA SER A 66 -12.58 -6.16 -10.03
C SER A 66 -13.62 -6.50 -11.11
N PHE A 67 -14.40 -5.52 -11.55
CA PHE A 67 -15.41 -5.73 -12.58
C PHE A 67 -14.78 -6.05 -13.95
N TYR A 68 -13.88 -5.19 -14.43
CA TYR A 68 -13.31 -5.33 -15.77
C TYR A 68 -12.15 -6.32 -15.87
N SER A 69 -11.34 -6.47 -14.83
CA SER A 69 -10.17 -7.36 -14.86
C SER A 69 -10.46 -8.77 -14.33
N VAL A 70 -11.56 -8.96 -13.60
CA VAL A 70 -11.90 -10.27 -13.01
C VAL A 70 -13.26 -10.74 -13.49
N LEU A 71 -14.36 -10.02 -13.22
CA LEU A 71 -15.71 -10.51 -13.52
C LEU A 71 -15.97 -10.66 -15.02
N VAL A 72 -15.64 -9.66 -15.83
CA VAL A 72 -15.85 -9.72 -17.29
C VAL A 72 -15.07 -10.87 -17.95
N PRO A 73 -13.73 -10.95 -17.84
CA PRO A 73 -12.97 -11.96 -18.56
C PRO A 73 -13.10 -13.37 -17.96
N LYS A 74 -13.31 -13.51 -16.64
CA LYS A 74 -13.34 -14.84 -15.99
C LYS A 74 -14.73 -15.42 -15.83
N VAL A 75 -15.78 -14.61 -15.90
CA VAL A 75 -17.17 -15.07 -15.72
C VAL A 75 -18.02 -14.74 -16.94
N TRP A 76 -18.08 -13.48 -17.37
CA TRP A 76 -18.98 -13.06 -18.44
C TRP A 76 -18.58 -13.61 -19.82
N GLU A 77 -17.33 -13.46 -20.24
CA GLU A 77 -16.86 -13.93 -21.54
C GLU A 77 -16.92 -15.46 -21.71
N PRO A 78 -16.51 -16.29 -20.72
CA PRO A 78 -16.61 -17.75 -20.84
C PRO A 78 -18.05 -18.27 -20.84
N LEU A 79 -18.95 -17.62 -20.10
CA LEU A 79 -20.38 -17.94 -20.11
C LEU A 79 -20.99 -17.70 -21.50
N MET A 80 -20.61 -16.61 -22.17
CA MET A 80 -21.04 -16.32 -23.55
C MET A 80 -20.46 -17.34 -24.55
N LYS A 81 -19.28 -17.91 -24.27
CA LYS A 81 -18.63 -18.96 -25.06
C LYS A 81 -19.14 -20.39 -24.76
N HIS A 82 -20.21 -20.53 -23.95
CA HIS A 82 -20.83 -21.81 -23.56
C HIS A 82 -19.90 -22.73 -22.73
N GLU A 83 -18.92 -22.17 -22.03
CA GLU A 83 -18.05 -22.94 -21.12
C GLU A 83 -18.74 -23.14 -19.77
N TRP A 84 -19.57 -24.19 -19.67
CA TRP A 84 -20.34 -24.52 -18.47
C TRP A 84 -19.49 -24.80 -17.21
N LEU A 85 -18.19 -25.09 -17.37
CA LEU A 85 -17.27 -25.32 -16.25
C LEU A 85 -17.10 -24.07 -15.36
N VAL A 86 -17.31 -22.87 -15.91
CA VAL A 86 -17.22 -21.58 -15.18
C VAL A 86 -18.43 -21.34 -14.28
N LEU A 87 -19.49 -22.13 -14.44
CA LEU A 87 -20.70 -22.03 -13.63
C LEU A 87 -20.45 -22.45 -12.17
N VAL A 88 -19.57 -23.44 -11.94
CA VAL A 88 -19.23 -23.89 -10.58
C VAL A 88 -18.45 -22.81 -9.80
N PRO A 89 -17.34 -22.25 -10.32
CA PRO A 89 -16.64 -21.15 -9.64
C PRO A 89 -17.49 -19.89 -9.48
N SER A 90 -18.35 -19.57 -10.46
CA SER A 90 -19.21 -18.38 -10.36
C SER A 90 -20.31 -18.55 -9.30
N LEU A 91 -20.94 -19.73 -9.19
CA LEU A 91 -21.86 -20.03 -8.10
C LEU A 91 -21.17 -19.99 -6.73
N LEU A 92 -19.96 -20.54 -6.61
CA LEU A 92 -19.17 -20.45 -5.39
C LEU A 92 -18.78 -19.00 -5.06
N GLY A 93 -18.48 -18.18 -6.07
CA GLY A 93 -18.24 -16.74 -5.90
C GLY A 93 -19.48 -15.99 -5.43
N LEU A 94 -20.65 -16.26 -6.03
CA LEU A 94 -21.93 -15.70 -5.61
C LEU A 94 -22.31 -16.16 -4.19
N SER A 95 -21.94 -17.38 -3.80
CA SER A 95 -22.14 -17.89 -2.45
C SER A 95 -21.51 -16.98 -1.39
N LEU A 96 -20.41 -16.29 -1.69
CA LEU A 96 -19.76 -15.34 -0.78
C LEU A 96 -20.58 -14.07 -0.53
N LEU A 97 -21.40 -13.64 -1.51
CA LEU A 97 -22.28 -12.48 -1.34
C LEU A 97 -23.39 -12.75 -0.30
N THR A 98 -23.70 -14.02 -0.02
CA THR A 98 -24.66 -14.37 1.04
C THR A 98 -24.18 -13.98 2.43
N GLN A 99 -22.90 -13.61 2.62
CA GLN A 99 -22.40 -13.10 3.91
C GLN A 99 -23.10 -11.82 4.36
N PHE A 100 -23.61 -11.00 3.43
CA PHE A 100 -24.31 -9.75 3.76
C PHE A 100 -25.71 -10.00 4.35
N ILE A 101 -26.23 -11.23 4.25
CA ILE A 101 -27.54 -11.62 4.77
C ILE A 101 -27.33 -12.64 5.91
N PRO A 102 -27.46 -12.22 7.18
CA PRO A 102 -27.17 -13.08 8.34
C PRO A 102 -27.92 -14.41 8.35
N LYS A 103 -29.13 -14.45 7.75
CA LYS A 103 -29.97 -15.65 7.68
C LYS A 103 -29.45 -16.75 6.75
N ILE A 104 -28.67 -16.41 5.71
CA ILE A 104 -28.22 -17.34 4.66
C ILE A 104 -26.67 -17.49 4.66
N SER A 105 -25.98 -16.78 5.55
CA SER A 105 -24.52 -16.74 5.66
C SER A 105 -23.83 -18.12 5.74
N TRP A 106 -24.52 -19.19 6.15
CA TRP A 106 -23.96 -20.54 6.15
C TRP A 106 -23.53 -21.03 4.75
N ILE A 107 -24.19 -20.58 3.68
CA ILE A 107 -23.85 -20.92 2.29
C ILE A 107 -22.47 -20.38 1.91
N SER A 108 -22.08 -19.22 2.46
CA SER A 108 -20.76 -18.61 2.23
C SER A 108 -19.60 -19.50 2.71
N ARG A 109 -19.83 -20.44 3.64
CA ARG A 109 -18.78 -21.32 4.18
C ARG A 109 -18.17 -22.21 3.10
N TYR A 110 -18.97 -22.71 2.16
CA TYR A 110 -18.48 -23.53 1.04
C TYR A 110 -17.57 -22.72 0.11
N GLY A 111 -17.98 -21.49 -0.22
CA GLY A 111 -17.15 -20.55 -0.97
C GLY A 111 -15.83 -20.27 -0.26
N PHE A 112 -15.85 -20.03 1.07
CA PHE A 112 -14.63 -19.81 1.85
C PHE A 112 -13.72 -21.04 1.91
N THR A 113 -14.25 -22.26 2.06
CA THR A 113 -13.42 -23.47 2.06
C THR A 113 -12.73 -23.69 0.72
N PHE A 114 -13.42 -23.45 -0.39
CA PHE A 114 -12.84 -23.54 -1.72
C PHE A 114 -11.76 -22.48 -1.93
N LEU A 115 -12.03 -21.23 -1.51
CA LEU A 115 -11.08 -20.13 -1.58
C LEU A 115 -9.81 -20.41 -0.76
N MET A 116 -9.94 -20.93 0.46
CA MET A 116 -8.81 -21.32 1.31
C MET A 116 -8.01 -22.49 0.71
N GLY A 117 -8.68 -23.52 0.21
CA GLY A 117 -8.02 -24.66 -0.43
C GLY A 117 -7.23 -24.27 -1.68
N TYR A 118 -7.85 -23.47 -2.56
CA TYR A 118 -7.19 -22.91 -3.74
C TYR A 118 -6.04 -21.97 -3.35
N GLY A 119 -6.29 -21.07 -2.40
CA GLY A 119 -5.30 -20.12 -1.90
C GLY A 119 -4.06 -20.82 -1.32
N ALA A 120 -4.25 -21.82 -0.46
CA ALA A 120 -3.16 -22.62 0.09
C ALA A 120 -2.46 -23.44 -1.01
N GLY A 121 -3.22 -24.02 -1.95
CA GLY A 121 -2.68 -24.78 -3.07
C GLY A 121 -1.77 -23.97 -3.99
N LEU A 122 -2.02 -22.67 -4.15
CA LEU A 122 -1.12 -21.76 -4.88
C LEU A 122 -0.02 -21.18 -4.00
N ALA A 123 -0.35 -20.76 -2.77
CA ALA A 123 0.58 -20.07 -1.90
C ALA A 123 1.70 -20.98 -1.39
N ILE A 124 1.42 -22.25 -1.09
CA ILE A 124 2.45 -23.17 -0.57
C ILE A 124 3.55 -23.42 -1.60
N PRO A 125 3.27 -23.85 -2.85
CA PRO A 125 4.32 -24.05 -3.85
C PRO A 125 5.05 -22.76 -4.21
N VAL A 126 4.33 -21.63 -4.32
CA VAL A 126 4.93 -20.33 -4.61
C VAL A 126 5.84 -19.89 -3.48
N GLY A 127 5.39 -19.95 -2.22
CA GLY A 127 6.23 -19.64 -1.06
C GLY A 127 7.48 -20.53 -0.99
N LEU A 128 7.35 -21.83 -1.25
CA LEU A 128 8.52 -22.73 -1.31
C LEU A 128 9.48 -22.36 -2.45
N SER A 129 8.97 -22.10 -3.65
CA SER A 129 9.81 -21.77 -4.81
C SER A 129 10.46 -20.39 -4.68
N THR A 130 9.69 -19.38 -4.29
CA THR A 130 10.13 -17.98 -4.24
C THR A 130 10.85 -17.65 -2.94
N ASP A 131 10.38 -18.10 -1.78
CA ASP A 131 11.02 -17.74 -0.52
C ASP A 131 12.15 -18.70 -0.15
N PHE A 132 12.04 -19.99 -0.44
CA PHE A 132 13.12 -20.93 -0.07
C PHE A 132 14.10 -21.17 -1.23
N ILE A 133 13.61 -21.67 -2.37
CA ILE A 133 14.50 -22.07 -3.47
C ILE A 133 15.20 -20.86 -4.09
N SER A 134 14.48 -19.78 -4.35
CA SER A 134 15.06 -18.56 -4.93
C SER A 134 16.06 -17.88 -3.99
N GLN A 135 15.79 -17.85 -2.67
CA GLN A 135 16.73 -17.27 -1.71
C GLN A 135 18.03 -18.09 -1.59
N ILE A 136 17.93 -19.42 -1.59
CA ILE A 136 19.11 -20.30 -1.63
C ILE A 136 19.88 -20.10 -2.94
N SER A 137 19.18 -20.12 -4.08
CA SER A 137 19.78 -19.91 -5.40
C SER A 137 20.46 -18.55 -5.50
N GLY A 138 19.82 -17.48 -5.04
CA GLY A 138 20.36 -16.13 -5.03
C GLY A 138 21.60 -15.96 -4.15
N THR A 139 21.76 -16.77 -3.10
CA THR A 139 22.97 -16.78 -2.26
C THR A 139 24.11 -17.55 -2.92
N VAL A 140 23.80 -18.61 -3.70
CA VAL A 140 24.81 -19.49 -4.33
C VAL A 140 25.23 -19.02 -5.73
N GLN A 141 24.36 -18.36 -6.49
CA GLN A 141 24.62 -17.91 -7.85
C GLN A 141 25.86 -17.00 -7.97
N PRO A 142 26.10 -16.03 -7.06
CA PRO A 142 27.31 -15.22 -7.12
C PRO A 142 28.60 -16.05 -6.97
N LEU A 143 28.52 -17.19 -6.29
CA LEU A 143 29.65 -18.09 -6.07
C LEU A 143 29.97 -18.95 -7.31
N SER A 144 28.98 -19.27 -8.14
CA SER A 144 29.21 -20.04 -9.37
C SER A 144 29.80 -19.21 -10.51
N MET A 145 29.57 -17.89 -10.51
CA MET A 145 30.08 -16.97 -11.53
C MET A 145 31.39 -16.28 -11.12
N MET A 146 32.08 -16.78 -10.09
CA MET A 146 33.32 -16.19 -9.57
C MET A 146 34.40 -15.95 -10.64
N ALA A 147 34.47 -16.80 -11.66
CA ALA A 147 35.47 -16.70 -12.73
C ALA A 147 35.33 -15.46 -13.61
N SER A 148 34.15 -14.82 -13.64
CA SER A 148 33.87 -13.62 -14.46
C SER A 148 33.67 -12.34 -13.65
N MET A 149 33.92 -12.39 -12.33
CA MET A 149 33.65 -11.28 -11.41
C MET A 149 34.89 -10.46 -11.05
N THR A 150 34.67 -9.21 -10.65
CA THR A 150 35.72 -8.38 -10.07
C THR A 150 36.11 -8.87 -8.67
N PRO A 151 37.36 -8.62 -8.21
CA PRO A 151 37.79 -9.01 -6.86
C PRO A 151 36.87 -8.51 -5.73
N TRP A 152 36.30 -7.32 -5.88
CA TRP A 152 35.38 -6.74 -4.89
C TRP A 152 34.03 -7.48 -4.84
N MET A 153 33.51 -7.91 -5.99
CA MET A 153 32.27 -8.68 -6.06
C MET A 153 32.43 -10.08 -5.46
N ILE A 154 33.60 -10.72 -5.69
CA ILE A 154 33.94 -12.02 -5.09
C ILE A 154 33.96 -11.89 -3.56
N PHE A 155 34.61 -10.86 -3.02
CA PHE A 155 34.62 -10.60 -1.59
C PHE A 155 33.20 -10.45 -1.02
N ASN A 156 32.35 -9.67 -1.68
CA ASN A 156 30.97 -9.48 -1.25
C ASN A 156 30.16 -10.79 -1.27
N ALA A 157 30.31 -11.61 -2.31
CA ALA A 157 29.68 -12.93 -2.39
C ALA A 157 30.08 -13.84 -1.21
N PHE A 158 31.36 -13.88 -0.87
CA PHE A 158 31.84 -14.62 0.31
C PHE A 158 31.34 -14.03 1.63
N LEU A 159 31.29 -12.70 1.75
CA LEU A 159 30.78 -12.04 2.95
C LEU A 159 29.30 -12.38 3.20
N VAL A 160 28.48 -12.35 2.16
CA VAL A 160 27.06 -12.72 2.24
C VAL A 160 26.90 -14.21 2.57
N ALA A 161 27.62 -15.10 1.87
CA ALA A 161 27.56 -16.54 2.13
C ALA A 161 28.00 -16.87 3.57
N PHE A 162 29.08 -16.25 4.05
CA PHE A 162 29.55 -16.40 5.43
C PHE A 162 28.54 -15.87 6.45
N GLY A 163 27.93 -14.71 6.18
CA GLY A 163 26.88 -14.14 7.01
C GLY A 163 25.68 -15.08 7.14
N VAL A 164 25.20 -15.65 6.03
CA VAL A 164 24.08 -16.61 6.02
C VAL A 164 24.41 -17.84 6.85
N ILE A 165 25.61 -18.42 6.70
CA ILE A 165 26.03 -19.59 7.47
C ILE A 165 26.07 -19.27 8.98
N CYS A 166 26.63 -18.11 9.37
CA CYS A 166 26.68 -17.70 10.77
C CYS A 166 25.28 -17.49 11.37
N VAL A 167 24.36 -16.90 10.61
CA VAL A 167 22.97 -16.68 11.04
C VAL A 167 22.21 -18.00 11.15
N LEU A 168 22.44 -18.95 10.24
CA LEU A 168 21.86 -20.30 10.34
C LEU A 168 22.33 -21.00 11.61
N PHE A 169 23.61 -20.90 11.98
CA PHE A 169 24.11 -21.42 13.25
C PHE A 169 23.51 -20.75 14.48
N TYR A 170 23.17 -19.46 14.40
CA TYR A 170 22.45 -18.76 15.46
C TYR A 170 21.03 -19.31 15.65
N PHE A 171 20.27 -19.54 14.56
CA PHE A 171 18.91 -20.09 14.63
C PHE A 171 18.85 -21.61 14.78
N PHE A 172 19.97 -22.31 14.66
CA PHE A 172 20.03 -23.75 14.85
C PHE A 172 19.94 -24.12 16.33
N PHE A 173 18.71 -24.18 16.85
CA PHE A 173 18.42 -24.47 18.27
C PHE A 173 18.71 -25.93 18.67
N SER A 174 18.95 -26.84 17.72
CA SER A 174 19.14 -28.27 17.97
C SER A 174 20.53 -28.66 18.51
N VAL A 175 21.50 -27.73 18.58
CA VAL A 175 22.85 -28.00 19.10
C VAL A 175 23.15 -27.03 20.23
N GLU A 176 23.64 -27.55 21.36
CA GLU A 176 24.11 -26.71 22.47
C GLU A 176 25.29 -25.82 22.04
N HIS A 177 25.11 -24.50 22.08
CA HIS A 177 26.14 -23.52 21.75
C HIS A 177 27.24 -23.44 22.82
N LYS A 178 28.11 -24.45 22.93
CA LYS A 178 29.30 -24.44 23.80
C LYS A 178 30.60 -24.22 23.01
N GLY A 179 31.48 -23.35 23.52
CA GLY A 179 32.84 -23.16 23.00
C GLY A 179 32.92 -22.37 21.68
N HIS A 180 33.58 -22.93 20.65
CA HIS A 180 33.84 -22.25 19.36
C HIS A 180 32.56 -21.97 18.56
N MET A 181 31.55 -22.83 18.70
CA MET A 181 30.22 -22.66 18.10
C MET A 181 29.49 -21.40 18.60
N GLN A 182 29.67 -21.05 19.88
CA GLN A 182 29.08 -19.86 20.46
C GLN A 182 29.65 -18.58 19.83
N LYS A 183 30.94 -18.57 19.47
CA LYS A 183 31.57 -17.42 18.83
C LYS A 183 31.04 -17.19 17.40
N VAL A 184 30.81 -18.26 16.64
CA VAL A 184 30.21 -18.19 15.30
C VAL A 184 28.76 -17.71 15.38
N SER A 185 27.99 -18.22 16.35
CA SER A 185 26.62 -17.75 16.64
C SER A 185 26.57 -16.27 17.02
N ASN A 186 27.49 -15.80 17.86
CA ASN A 186 27.59 -14.38 18.23
C ASN A 186 27.85 -13.47 17.02
N ILE A 187 28.66 -13.92 16.04
CA ILE A 187 28.85 -13.21 14.78
C ILE A 187 27.52 -13.13 14.01
N GLY A 188 26.76 -14.22 13.97
CA GLY A 188 25.41 -14.26 13.39
C GLY A 188 24.46 -13.22 14.01
N ILE A 189 24.53 -13.00 15.33
CA ILE A 189 23.74 -11.96 16.03
C ILE A 189 24.06 -10.57 15.49
N TYR A 190 25.34 -10.24 15.30
CA TYR A 190 25.73 -8.95 14.74
C TYR A 190 25.23 -8.78 13.29
N PHE A 191 25.31 -9.82 12.47
CA PHE A 191 24.73 -9.79 11.12
C PHE A 191 23.22 -9.56 11.15
N LEU A 192 22.49 -10.21 12.07
CA LEU A 192 21.05 -9.99 12.26
C LEU A 192 20.74 -8.56 12.71
N MET A 193 21.51 -8.01 13.65
CA MET A 193 21.35 -6.62 14.10
C MET A 193 21.55 -5.62 12.96
N ILE A 194 22.56 -5.84 12.10
CA ILE A 194 22.79 -5.01 10.91
C ILE A 194 21.63 -5.12 9.93
N TYR A 195 21.17 -6.36 9.63
CA TYR A 195 20.05 -6.58 8.73
C TYR A 195 18.76 -5.92 9.23
N PHE A 196 18.39 -6.15 10.50
CA PHE A 196 17.21 -5.54 11.10
C PHE A 196 17.34 -4.01 11.14
N GLY A 197 18.53 -3.49 11.47
CA GLY A 197 18.81 -2.06 11.41
C GLY A 197 18.59 -1.47 10.02
N ALA A 198 19.06 -2.15 8.97
CA ALA A 198 18.86 -1.73 7.58
C ALA A 198 17.39 -1.83 7.16
N ALA A 199 16.69 -2.91 7.54
CA ALA A 199 15.27 -3.10 7.25
C ALA A 199 14.39 -2.04 7.91
N PHE A 200 14.59 -1.78 9.21
CA PHE A 200 13.92 -0.69 9.93
C PHE A 200 14.27 0.66 9.32
N GLY A 201 15.56 0.92 9.04
CA GLY A 201 16.02 2.15 8.39
C GLY A 201 15.36 2.41 7.04
N ASN A 202 15.21 1.38 6.21
CA ASN A 202 14.54 1.50 4.90
C ASN A 202 13.06 1.89 5.05
N THR A 203 12.35 1.29 6.01
CA THR A 203 10.94 1.66 6.27
C THR A 203 10.78 3.08 6.81
N VAL A 204 11.69 3.50 7.71
CA VAL A 204 11.71 4.87 8.26
C VAL A 204 12.03 5.87 7.16
N MET A 205 13.04 5.60 6.33
CA MET A 205 13.39 6.42 5.18
C MET A 205 12.23 6.53 4.19
N ALA A 206 11.53 5.43 3.90
CA ALA A 206 10.36 5.46 3.02
C ALA A 206 9.27 6.40 3.56
N ARG A 207 8.98 6.35 4.87
CA ARG A 207 8.01 7.24 5.51
C ARG A 207 8.44 8.71 5.46
N PHE A 208 9.71 9.00 5.75
CA PHE A 208 10.25 10.37 5.64
C PHE A 208 10.30 10.87 4.20
N SER A 209 10.60 10.00 3.22
CA SER A 209 10.59 10.34 1.80
C SER A 209 9.18 10.70 1.32
N LEU A 210 8.16 9.93 1.74
CA LEU A 210 6.76 10.27 1.46
C LEU A 210 6.36 11.61 2.07
N LEU A 211 6.77 11.85 3.33
CA LEU A 211 6.51 13.11 4.04
C LEU A 211 7.19 14.29 3.33
N TYR A 212 8.47 14.15 2.97
CA TYR A 212 9.20 15.14 2.20
C TYR A 212 8.49 15.44 0.88
N GLY A 213 8.06 14.40 0.15
CA GLY A 213 7.29 14.57 -1.09
C GLY A 213 5.98 15.34 -0.90
N ARG A 214 5.30 15.21 0.25
CA ARG A 214 4.12 16.03 0.57
C ARG A 214 4.49 17.48 0.84
N PHE A 215 5.57 17.75 1.55
CA PHE A 215 6.05 19.11 1.82
C PHE A 215 6.55 19.81 0.54
N ASP A 216 7.31 19.10 -0.29
CA ASP A 216 7.79 19.59 -1.60
C ASP A 216 6.61 19.95 -2.53
N GLN A 217 5.56 19.13 -2.50
CA GLN A 217 4.32 19.42 -3.22
C GLN A 217 3.63 20.70 -2.72
N LEU A 218 3.53 20.89 -1.39
CA LEU A 218 2.96 22.12 -0.81
C LEU A 218 3.82 23.36 -1.09
N TYR A 219 5.14 23.21 -1.11
CA TYR A 219 6.08 24.25 -1.49
C TYR A 219 5.90 24.66 -2.96
N THR A 220 5.82 23.68 -3.86
CA THR A 220 5.59 23.92 -5.30
C THR A 220 4.28 24.67 -5.55
N PHE A 221 3.21 24.31 -4.85
CA PHE A 221 1.90 24.98 -4.95
C PHE A 221 1.80 26.31 -4.21
N SER A 222 2.84 26.69 -3.45
CA SER A 222 2.98 28.04 -2.89
C SER A 222 3.57 29.06 -3.88
N SER A 223 4.01 28.63 -5.07
CA SER A 223 4.57 29.53 -6.09
C SER A 223 3.51 30.40 -6.76
N SER A 224 3.90 31.60 -7.23
CA SER A 224 3.02 32.58 -7.89
C SER A 224 2.29 32.01 -9.12
N LYS A 225 2.80 30.93 -9.72
CA LYS A 225 2.18 30.22 -10.84
C LYS A 225 0.86 29.52 -10.48
N TYR A 226 0.64 29.23 -9.20
CA TYR A 226 -0.55 28.54 -8.69
C TYR A 226 -1.44 29.41 -7.78
N LEU A 227 -1.23 30.73 -7.80
CA LEU A 227 -1.98 31.71 -7.00
C LEU A 227 -1.88 31.47 -5.49
N TYR A 228 -0.71 31.06 -4.98
CA TYR A 228 -0.48 30.86 -3.54
C TYR A 228 -1.51 29.92 -2.87
N ALA A 229 -1.94 28.88 -3.57
CA ALA A 229 -2.97 27.93 -3.14
C ALA A 229 -2.78 27.44 -1.70
N THR A 230 -1.55 27.07 -1.35
CA THR A 230 -1.18 26.59 0.00
C THR A 230 -1.46 27.64 1.07
N GLN A 231 -1.11 28.91 0.83
CA GLN A 231 -1.24 29.98 1.82
C GLN A 231 -2.71 30.33 2.08
N PHE A 232 -3.53 30.41 1.03
CA PHE A 232 -4.97 30.67 1.17
C PHE A 232 -5.70 29.56 1.92
N ILE A 233 -5.36 28.30 1.64
CA ILE A 233 -5.98 27.15 2.31
C ILE A 233 -5.57 27.08 3.78
N VAL A 234 -4.28 27.31 4.09
CA VAL A 234 -3.80 27.35 5.48
C VAL A 234 -4.46 28.50 6.25
N ILE A 235 -4.56 29.69 5.66
CA ILE A 235 -5.24 30.85 6.29
C ILE A 235 -6.72 30.53 6.52
N GLY A 236 -7.41 29.95 5.53
CA GLY A 236 -8.82 29.54 5.68
C GLY A 236 -9.02 28.55 6.83
N MET A 237 -8.11 27.58 6.99
CA MET A 237 -8.17 26.63 8.10
C MET A 237 -7.85 27.27 9.46
N VAL A 238 -6.84 28.13 9.54
CA VAL A 238 -6.51 28.86 10.77
C VAL A 238 -7.67 29.75 11.19
N VAL A 239 -8.32 30.44 10.25
CA VAL A 239 -9.52 31.26 10.52
C VAL A 239 -10.67 30.38 11.01
N TYR A 240 -10.94 29.25 10.38
CA TYR A 240 -11.97 28.31 10.84
C TYR A 240 -11.69 27.80 12.26
N PHE A 241 -10.45 27.39 12.55
CA PHE A 241 -10.08 26.92 13.88
C PHE A 241 -10.11 28.04 14.92
N ALA A 242 -9.72 29.27 14.58
CA ALA A 242 -9.81 30.42 15.45
C ALA A 242 -11.28 30.73 15.78
N ILE A 243 -12.16 30.76 14.78
CA ILE A 243 -13.61 30.95 14.98
C ILE A 243 -14.18 29.82 15.85
N HIS A 244 -13.88 28.57 15.55
CA HIS A 244 -14.35 27.43 16.33
C HIS A 244 -13.83 27.47 17.79
N ALA A 245 -12.58 27.88 18.02
CA ALA A 245 -12.00 28.05 19.36
C ALA A 245 -12.63 29.22 20.14
N PHE A 246 -13.00 30.31 19.45
CA PHE A 246 -13.72 31.43 20.05
C PHE A 246 -15.16 31.04 20.43
N PHE A 247 -15.85 30.25 19.60
CA PHE A 247 -17.20 29.77 19.90
C PHE A 247 -17.24 28.69 20.98
N THR A 248 -16.20 27.86 21.12
CA THR A 248 -16.13 26.83 22.19
C THR A 248 -15.68 27.38 23.55
N ARG A 249 -15.03 28.55 23.61
CA ARG A 249 -14.71 29.23 24.89
C ARG A 249 -15.94 29.76 25.64
N GLY A 250 -17.09 29.90 24.97
CA GLY A 250 -18.35 30.34 25.59
C GLY A 250 -19.11 29.22 26.34
N GLY A 251 -18.73 27.96 26.16
CA GLY A 251 -19.35 26.81 26.81
C GLY A 251 -18.39 26.10 27.77
N LYS A 252 -18.09 26.71 28.92
CA LYS A 252 -17.64 25.94 30.07
C LYS A 252 -18.86 25.17 30.61
N GLU A 253 -19.06 23.95 30.15
CA GLU A 253 -19.84 22.98 30.93
C GLU A 253 -18.89 22.24 31.89
N PRO A 254 -19.32 22.01 33.14
CA PRO A 254 -18.45 21.74 34.26
C PRO A 254 -17.96 20.30 34.25
N GLU A 255 -16.80 20.07 34.87
CA GLU A 255 -16.39 18.76 35.35
C GLU A 255 -17.58 18.04 36.01
N ALA A 256 -18.01 16.94 35.43
CA ALA A 256 -18.83 15.96 36.10
C ALA A 256 -18.01 14.68 36.22
N ALA A 257 -17.51 14.48 37.43
CA ALA A 257 -16.92 13.25 37.91
C ALA A 257 -17.85 12.05 37.65
N ARG A 258 -17.31 10.99 37.04
CA ARG A 258 -17.41 9.58 37.44
C ARG A 258 -16.60 8.70 36.51
#